data_AF-A0A1C4TS84-F1
#
_entry.id   AF-A0A1C4TS84-F1
#
_cell.length_a   1.000
_cell.length_b   1.000
_cell.length_c   1.000
_cell.angle_alpha   90.00
_cell.angle_beta   90.00
_cell.angle_gamma   90.00
#
_symmetry.space_group_name_H-M   'P 1'
#
loop_
_entity.id
_entity.type
_entity.pdbx_description
1 polymer ?
#
loop_
_entity_poly.entity_id
_entity_poly.type
_entity_poly.pdbx_seq_one_letter_code
_entity_poly.pdbx_strand_id
1 'polypeptide(L)'
;MSVLEEMRIRSLGVIDDAVVELSPGFTAVTGETGAGKTMVVTSLGLLLGGRADPALVRVGAKAAVVEGRITVSEGDAAALRAEEAGAELDDGALLISRTVSAEGRSRAHLGGRSVPVGVLTELADELVAVHGQTDQQGLLKPARQRGALDRYAGDGVEVPHAKYAAAYRRLRAVATELDELTTRARERAQEADLLRFGLNEVAAVEPLPGEDVELAAEAERLGHAEALASAASLAHTALAGNPEDPESVDATTVVAAAGQALDGVRAHDPALAALADRVGEISILLADVSGELAGYADQLDADPLRLAAVEERRAALTALTRKYGEDIAAVLAWAQEGAGRLTELEGDDERIGELTAERDALRAELSVLGQALTDARTEAAARFADAVTEELASLAMPHARVSFAIRQTEAADEASGIDIGGRSVVYGPSGADEVELLLAPHPGAPAPADRQGRVGR
;
A
#
# COMPACT_ATOMS: atom_id res chain seq x y z
N MET A 1 -16.51 -14.39 40.04
CA MET A 1 -15.53 -13.45 40.65
C MET A 1 -14.26 -14.25 40.84
N SER A 2 -13.16 -13.80 40.24
CA SER A 2 -11.89 -14.50 40.34
C SER A 2 -11.28 -14.34 41.75
N VAL A 3 -10.79 -15.42 42.35
CA VAL A 3 -10.24 -15.44 43.73
C VAL A 3 -9.04 -16.37 43.80
N LEU A 4 -7.92 -15.90 44.37
CA LEU A 4 -6.81 -16.77 44.78
C LEU A 4 -7.24 -17.53 46.04
N GLU A 5 -7.39 -18.85 45.95
CA GLU A 5 -7.88 -19.70 47.03
C GLU A 5 -6.75 -20.23 47.90
N GLU A 6 -5.64 -20.58 47.28
CA GLU A 6 -4.49 -21.20 47.94
C GLU A 6 -3.20 -20.71 47.30
N MET A 7 -2.17 -20.48 48.13
CA MET A 7 -0.79 -20.30 47.69
C MET A 7 0.15 -21.15 48.55
N ARG A 8 0.92 -22.03 47.90
CA ARG A 8 1.97 -22.82 48.55
C ARG A 8 3.35 -22.28 48.23
N ILE A 9 4.18 -22.12 49.25
CA ILE A 9 5.51 -21.54 49.17
C ILE A 9 6.51 -22.54 49.72
N ARG A 10 7.50 -22.93 48.91
CA ARG A 10 8.56 -23.87 49.30
C ARG A 10 9.95 -23.27 49.09
N SER A 11 10.79 -23.38 50.12
CA SER A 11 12.21 -23.02 50.12
C SER A 11 12.50 -21.58 49.67
N LEU A 12 11.64 -20.63 50.02
CA LEU A 12 11.77 -19.21 49.67
C LEU A 12 12.05 -18.37 50.93
N GLY A 13 13.20 -17.72 50.98
CA GLY A 13 13.66 -16.90 52.10
C GLY A 13 13.65 -17.67 53.42
N VAL A 14 12.90 -17.17 54.39
CA VAL A 14 12.75 -17.82 55.71
C VAL A 14 11.76 -18.98 55.71
N ILE A 15 10.96 -19.15 54.65
CA ILE A 15 9.92 -20.18 54.54
C ILE A 15 10.55 -21.49 54.03
N ASP A 16 10.33 -22.58 54.76
CA ASP A 16 10.72 -23.92 54.33
C ASP A 16 9.61 -24.59 53.49
N ASP A 17 8.41 -24.72 54.06
CA ASP A 17 7.17 -25.08 53.37
C ASP A 17 6.01 -24.38 54.09
N ALA A 18 5.15 -23.68 53.36
CA ALA A 18 3.96 -23.04 53.89
C ALA A 18 2.82 -23.10 52.88
N VAL A 19 1.61 -23.36 53.36
CA VAL A 19 0.36 -23.24 52.58
C VAL A 19 -0.44 -22.09 53.18
N VAL A 20 -0.85 -21.17 52.32
CA VAL A 20 -1.66 -20.00 52.67
C VAL A 20 -3.02 -20.17 51.99
N GLU A 21 -4.02 -20.51 52.79
CA GLU A 21 -5.42 -20.53 52.36
C GLU A 21 -5.99 -19.12 52.47
N LEU A 22 -6.63 -18.65 51.40
CA LEU A 22 -7.19 -17.31 51.28
C LEU A 22 -8.70 -17.42 51.05
N SER A 23 -9.47 -16.66 51.82
CA SER A 23 -10.92 -16.59 51.68
C SER A 23 -11.35 -15.39 50.85
N PRO A 24 -12.48 -15.47 50.14
CA PRO A 24 -13.10 -14.30 49.52
C PRO A 24 -13.34 -13.18 50.54
N GLY A 25 -13.17 -11.92 50.11
CA GLY A 25 -13.37 -10.75 50.97
C GLY A 25 -12.05 -10.24 51.58
N PHE A 26 -11.97 -10.18 52.91
CA PHE A 26 -10.83 -9.58 53.62
C PHE A 26 -10.02 -10.63 54.37
N THR A 27 -8.77 -10.84 53.93
CA THR A 27 -7.81 -11.69 54.63
C THR A 27 -6.70 -10.84 55.25
N ALA A 28 -6.50 -10.96 56.57
CA ALA A 28 -5.48 -10.24 57.31
C ALA A 28 -4.32 -11.17 57.71
N VAL A 29 -3.10 -10.84 57.27
CA VAL A 29 -1.87 -11.56 57.67
C VAL A 29 -1.14 -10.78 58.76
N THR A 30 -1.03 -11.38 59.95
CA THR A 30 -0.39 -10.79 61.14
C THR A 30 0.76 -11.66 61.66
N GLY A 31 1.71 -11.08 62.39
CA GLY A 31 2.82 -11.84 63.01
C GLY A 31 3.78 -10.95 63.81
N GLU A 32 4.70 -11.58 64.57
CA GLU A 32 5.65 -10.91 65.45
C GLU A 32 6.84 -10.27 64.69
N THR A 33 7.27 -10.86 63.57
CA THR A 33 8.36 -10.33 62.73
C THR A 33 7.88 -9.98 61.32
N GLY A 34 8.45 -8.94 60.72
CA GLY A 34 8.10 -8.51 59.35
C GLY A 34 8.50 -9.50 58.25
N ALA A 35 9.40 -10.45 58.53
CA ALA A 35 9.94 -11.36 57.53
C ALA A 35 8.87 -12.27 56.91
N GLY A 36 7.98 -12.86 57.71
CA GLY A 36 6.93 -13.76 57.20
C GLY A 36 5.93 -13.05 56.29
N LYS A 37 5.46 -11.87 56.69
CA LYS A 37 4.54 -11.04 55.88
C LYS A 37 5.18 -10.65 54.56
N THR A 38 6.42 -10.18 54.59
CA THR A 38 7.16 -9.82 53.38
C THR A 38 7.32 -11.03 52.45
N MET A 39 7.63 -12.22 52.98
CA MET A 39 7.75 -13.41 52.15
C MET A 39 6.43 -13.82 51.47
N VAL A 40 5.28 -13.66 52.14
CA VAL A 40 3.98 -13.91 51.51
C VAL A 40 3.73 -12.95 50.35
N VAL A 41 3.98 -11.65 50.53
CA VAL A 41 3.82 -10.64 49.46
C VAL A 41 4.80 -10.88 48.31
N THR A 42 6.06 -11.20 48.61
CA THR A 42 7.08 -11.53 47.61
C THR A 42 6.71 -12.79 46.83
N SER A 43 6.13 -13.80 47.49
CA SER A 43 5.67 -15.03 46.84
C SER A 43 4.52 -14.75 45.87
N LEU A 44 3.55 -13.92 46.29
CA LEU A 44 2.46 -13.49 45.42
C LEU A 44 2.99 -12.73 44.19
N GLY A 45 3.91 -11.78 44.38
CA GLY A 45 4.53 -11.06 43.28
C GLY A 45 5.29 -11.99 42.32
N LEU A 46 5.99 -13.00 42.85
CA LEU A 46 6.71 -14.00 42.07
C LEU A 46 5.77 -14.92 41.27
N LEU A 47 4.65 -15.34 41.88
CA LEU A 47 3.60 -16.14 41.24
C LEU A 47 2.98 -15.40 40.04
N LEU A 48 2.86 -14.08 40.15
CA LEU A 48 2.27 -13.17 39.16
C LEU A 48 3.27 -12.66 38.10
N GLY A 49 4.40 -13.35 37.93
CA GLY A 49 5.39 -13.01 36.90
C GLY A 49 6.37 -11.90 37.28
N GLY A 50 6.42 -11.51 38.56
CA GLY A 50 7.43 -10.60 39.10
C GLY A 50 8.86 -11.12 38.95
N ARG A 51 9.83 -10.23 39.16
CA ARG A 51 11.26 -10.54 38.98
C ARG A 51 11.69 -11.66 39.94
N ALA A 52 12.27 -12.71 39.39
CA ALA A 52 12.89 -13.78 40.17
C ALA A 52 14.26 -13.33 40.69
N ASP A 53 14.47 -13.46 42.01
CA ASP A 53 15.76 -13.23 42.66
C ASP A 53 16.31 -14.54 43.26
N PRO A 54 17.41 -15.09 42.72
CA PRO A 54 18.01 -16.33 43.23
C PRO A 54 18.52 -16.21 44.66
N ALA A 55 18.83 -14.99 45.13
CA ALA A 55 19.25 -14.75 46.52
C ALA A 55 18.13 -15.04 47.53
N LEU A 56 16.87 -15.09 47.06
CA LEU A 56 15.72 -15.49 47.88
C LEU A 56 15.52 -17.00 47.93
N VAL A 57 16.30 -17.81 47.22
CA VAL A 57 16.28 -19.27 47.40
C VAL A 57 16.93 -19.60 48.74
N ARG A 58 16.23 -20.37 49.58
CA ARG A 58 16.70 -20.74 50.91
C ARG A 58 18.07 -21.41 50.84
N VAL A 59 18.98 -21.02 51.75
CA VAL A 59 20.33 -21.58 51.83
C VAL A 59 20.26 -23.10 51.99
N GLY A 60 20.94 -23.84 51.09
CA GLY A 60 20.94 -25.30 51.05
C GLY A 60 19.86 -25.92 50.15
N ALA A 61 18.89 -25.15 49.66
CA ALA A 61 17.90 -25.61 48.69
C ALA A 61 18.41 -25.43 47.25
N LYS A 62 18.01 -26.34 46.35
CA LYS A 62 18.35 -26.24 44.91
C LYS A 62 17.47 -25.24 44.16
N ALA A 63 16.23 -25.06 44.62
CA ALA A 63 15.25 -24.15 44.04
C ALA A 63 14.17 -23.77 45.06
N ALA A 64 13.54 -22.62 44.85
CA ALA A 64 12.31 -22.21 45.49
C ALA A 64 11.12 -22.41 44.53
N VAL A 65 9.96 -22.75 45.08
CA VAL A 65 8.73 -22.97 44.31
C VAL A 65 7.58 -22.21 44.96
N VAL A 66 6.82 -21.46 44.16
CA VAL A 66 5.55 -20.87 44.57
C VAL A 66 4.47 -21.40 43.65
N GLU A 67 3.43 -21.98 44.24
CA GLU A 67 2.26 -22.51 43.54
C GLU A 67 1.02 -21.76 44.02
N GLY A 68 0.05 -21.54 43.14
CA GLY A 68 -1.22 -20.95 43.53
C GLY A 68 -2.38 -21.46 42.71
N ARG A 69 -3.54 -21.49 43.34
CA ARG A 69 -4.83 -21.91 42.76
C ARG A 69 -5.75 -20.70 42.71
N ILE A 70 -6.10 -20.27 41.51
CA ILE A 70 -6.99 -19.12 41.30
C ILE A 70 -8.26 -19.62 40.64
N THR A 71 -9.40 -19.52 41.33
CA THR A 71 -10.70 -19.71 40.71
C THR A 71 -10.95 -18.56 39.75
N VAL A 72 -11.29 -18.86 38.50
CA VAL A 72 -11.56 -17.87 37.46
C VAL A 72 -13.00 -18.04 36.97
N SER A 73 -13.69 -16.94 36.70
CA SER A 73 -15.06 -17.04 36.15
C SER A 73 -14.98 -17.42 34.68
N GLU A 74 -15.91 -18.25 34.19
CA GLU A 74 -16.03 -18.53 32.75
C GLU A 74 -16.22 -17.22 31.97
N GLY A 75 -15.39 -17.00 30.95
CA GLY A 75 -15.40 -15.78 30.14
C GLY A 75 -14.59 -14.60 30.68
N ASP A 76 -13.94 -14.71 31.86
CA ASP A 76 -12.99 -13.69 32.31
C ASP A 76 -11.78 -13.63 31.35
N ALA A 77 -11.26 -12.42 31.11
CA ALA A 77 -10.12 -12.20 30.19
C ALA A 77 -8.90 -13.06 30.55
N ALA A 78 -8.69 -13.33 31.84
CA ALA A 78 -7.63 -14.20 32.32
C ALA A 78 -7.85 -15.69 31.98
N ALA A 79 -9.10 -16.17 31.96
CA ALA A 79 -9.40 -17.55 31.56
C ALA A 79 -9.15 -17.73 30.06
N LEU A 80 -9.62 -16.79 29.23
CA LEU A 80 -9.38 -16.78 27.78
C LEU A 80 -7.89 -16.74 27.45
N ARG A 81 -7.13 -15.86 28.12
CA ARG A 81 -5.69 -15.75 27.91
C ARG A 81 -4.94 -17.02 28.32
N ALA A 82 -5.38 -17.69 29.38
CA ALA A 82 -4.84 -18.97 29.82
C ALA A 82 -5.09 -20.07 28.77
N GLU A 83 -6.30 -20.15 28.21
CA GLU A 83 -6.64 -21.07 27.12
C GLU A 83 -5.80 -20.83 25.86
N GLU A 84 -5.61 -19.57 25.46
CA GLU A 84 -4.73 -19.20 24.34
C GLU A 84 -3.27 -19.63 24.57
N ALA A 85 -2.81 -19.60 25.83
CA ALA A 85 -1.50 -20.11 26.21
C ALA A 85 -1.45 -21.65 26.31
N GLY A 86 -2.58 -22.33 26.06
CA GLY A 86 -2.75 -23.77 26.09
C GLY A 86 -2.92 -24.36 27.49
N ALA A 87 -3.19 -23.54 28.51
CA ALA A 87 -3.42 -24.01 29.87
C ALA A 87 -4.81 -24.64 30.01
N GLU A 88 -4.90 -25.71 30.81
CA GLU A 88 -6.16 -26.37 31.14
C GLU A 88 -6.59 -25.95 32.55
N LEU A 89 -7.88 -25.66 32.71
CA LEU A 89 -8.48 -25.37 34.02
C LEU A 89 -8.78 -26.67 34.77
N ASP A 90 -8.51 -26.67 36.07
CA ASP A 90 -8.77 -27.78 36.98
C ASP A 90 -9.98 -27.43 37.86
N ASP A 91 -11.14 -28.03 37.58
CA ASP A 91 -12.42 -27.75 38.25
C ASP A 91 -12.75 -26.24 38.34
N GLY A 92 -12.51 -25.50 37.24
CA GLY A 92 -12.76 -24.05 37.18
C GLY A 92 -11.67 -23.18 37.82
N ALA A 93 -10.56 -23.79 38.25
CA ALA A 93 -9.41 -23.07 38.79
C ALA A 93 -8.17 -23.17 37.89
N LEU A 94 -7.45 -22.06 37.80
CA LEU A 94 -6.18 -21.94 37.10
C LEU A 94 -5.04 -22.22 38.09
N LEU A 95 -4.26 -23.25 37.80
CA LEU A 95 -3.07 -23.60 38.57
C LEU A 95 -1.85 -22.87 38.01
N ILE A 96 -1.21 -22.04 38.83
CA ILE A 96 -0.01 -21.27 38.48
C ILE A 96 1.15 -21.78 39.32
N SER A 97 2.32 -21.96 38.71
CA SER A 97 3.54 -22.33 39.44
C SER A 97 4.75 -21.59 38.92
N ARG A 98 5.56 -21.06 39.84
CA ARG A 98 6.83 -20.41 39.57
C ARG A 98 7.95 -21.12 40.31
N THR A 99 8.94 -21.60 39.57
CA THR A 99 10.16 -22.18 40.14
C THR A 99 11.35 -21.26 39.88
N VAL A 100 12.18 -21.03 40.90
CA VAL A 100 13.42 -20.24 40.82
C VAL A 100 14.57 -21.10 41.32
N SER A 101 15.53 -21.41 40.45
CA SER A 101 16.75 -22.13 40.82
C SER A 101 17.73 -21.20 41.54
N ALA A 102 18.49 -21.75 42.48
CA ALA A 102 19.62 -21.05 43.09
C ALA A 102 20.68 -20.62 42.06
N GLU A 103 20.72 -21.27 40.88
CA GLU A 103 21.60 -20.96 39.76
C GLU A 103 21.09 -19.81 38.85
N GLY A 104 19.94 -19.21 39.15
CA GLY A 104 19.42 -18.08 38.38
C GLY A 104 18.33 -18.38 37.36
N ARG A 105 18.13 -19.65 37.00
CA ARG A 105 17.08 -20.04 36.05
C ARG A 105 15.70 -20.00 36.71
N SER A 106 14.74 -19.35 36.05
CA SER A 106 13.35 -19.33 36.50
C SER A 106 12.43 -19.92 35.44
N ARG A 107 11.42 -20.68 35.89
CA ARG A 107 10.44 -21.36 35.03
C ARG A 107 9.04 -21.06 35.53
N ALA A 108 8.14 -20.79 34.60
CA ALA A 108 6.72 -20.56 34.85
C ALA A 108 5.90 -21.71 34.27
N HIS A 109 4.89 -22.14 35.02
CA HIS A 109 3.89 -23.07 34.55
C HIS A 109 2.49 -22.53 34.80
N LEU A 110 1.58 -22.86 33.90
CA LEU A 110 0.20 -22.45 33.89
C LEU A 110 -0.66 -23.63 33.43
N GLY A 111 -1.65 -24.03 34.22
CA GLY A 111 -2.51 -25.19 33.91
C GLY A 111 -1.71 -26.45 33.57
N GLY A 112 -0.62 -26.70 34.29
CA GLY A 112 0.28 -27.84 34.07
C GLY A 112 1.28 -27.71 32.91
N ARG A 113 1.25 -26.62 32.13
CA ARG A 113 2.16 -26.40 30.99
C ARG A 113 3.20 -25.33 31.24
N SER A 114 4.40 -25.50 30.69
CA SER A 114 5.45 -24.46 30.77
C SER A 114 5.11 -23.29 29.85
N VAL A 115 5.14 -22.06 30.39
CA VAL A 115 4.82 -20.82 29.65
C VAL A 115 5.92 -19.76 29.81
N PRO A 116 6.05 -18.81 28.87
CA PRO A 116 6.87 -17.62 29.07
C PRO A 116 6.39 -16.81 30.29
N VAL A 117 7.31 -16.14 31.00
CA VAL A 117 6.96 -15.29 32.15
C VAL A 117 5.97 -14.18 31.80
N GLY A 118 6.06 -13.64 30.58
CA GLY A 118 5.17 -12.57 30.11
C GLY A 118 3.69 -12.96 30.17
N VAL A 119 3.36 -14.24 29.94
CA VAL A 119 1.99 -14.75 30.07
C VAL A 119 1.47 -14.60 31.50
N LEU A 120 2.32 -14.87 32.51
CA LEU A 120 1.92 -14.66 33.91
C LEU A 120 1.73 -13.18 34.24
N THR A 121 2.53 -12.30 33.64
CA THR A 121 2.40 -10.85 33.82
C THR A 121 1.12 -10.31 33.19
N GLU A 122 0.76 -10.80 32.00
CA GLU A 122 -0.50 -10.47 31.31
C GLU A 122 -1.72 -10.93 32.13
N LEU A 123 -1.66 -12.13 32.72
CA LEU A 123 -2.72 -12.64 33.60
C LEU A 123 -2.81 -11.87 34.93
N ALA A 124 -1.66 -11.47 35.49
CA ALA A 124 -1.61 -10.72 36.73
C ALA A 124 -2.32 -9.37 36.63
N ASP A 125 -2.20 -8.69 35.48
CA ASP A 125 -2.84 -7.40 35.21
C ASP A 125 -4.38 -7.47 35.30
N GLU A 126 -4.97 -8.64 35.04
CA GLU A 126 -6.42 -8.89 35.11
C GLU A 126 -6.86 -9.48 36.46
N LEU A 127 -6.01 -10.27 37.11
CA LEU A 127 -6.39 -11.09 38.27
C LEU A 127 -6.07 -10.48 39.64
N VAL A 128 -5.01 -9.66 39.76
CA VAL A 128 -4.52 -9.21 41.07
C VAL A 128 -4.02 -7.76 41.04
N ALA A 129 -4.51 -6.94 41.98
CA ALA A 129 -3.94 -5.62 42.29
C ALA A 129 -3.16 -5.67 43.62
N VAL A 130 -1.83 -5.47 43.59
CA VAL A 130 -0.95 -5.60 44.76
C VAL A 130 -0.51 -4.23 45.27
N HIS A 131 -1.30 -3.62 46.15
CA HIS A 131 -0.99 -2.28 46.64
C HIS A 131 0.23 -2.27 47.60
N GLY A 132 1.38 -1.78 47.12
CA GLY A 132 2.65 -1.69 47.86
C GLY A 132 3.70 -0.78 47.20
N GLN A 133 4.93 -0.70 47.75
CA GLN A 133 6.02 0.18 47.25
C GLN A 133 6.37 -0.03 45.76
N THR A 134 6.11 -1.21 45.21
CA THR A 134 6.44 -1.58 43.83
C THR A 134 5.30 -1.32 42.83
N ASP A 135 4.05 -1.21 43.29
CA ASP A 135 2.84 -1.13 42.44
C ASP A 135 2.30 0.29 42.22
N GLN A 136 2.97 1.30 42.77
CA GLN A 136 2.76 2.68 42.35
C GLN A 136 2.86 2.82 40.81
N GLN A 137 3.61 1.95 40.13
CA GLN A 137 3.83 2.03 38.68
C GLN A 137 2.61 1.62 37.82
N GLY A 138 1.71 0.77 38.31
CA GLY A 138 0.53 0.32 37.55
C GLY A 138 -0.56 1.39 37.46
N LEU A 139 -0.95 1.95 38.61
CA LEU A 139 -1.91 3.06 38.71
C LEU A 139 -1.37 4.37 38.13
N LEU A 140 -0.05 4.49 37.92
CA LEU A 140 0.57 5.64 37.27
C LEU A 140 0.58 5.58 35.73
N LYS A 141 0.16 4.46 35.11
CA LYS A 141 0.10 4.39 33.63
C LYS A 141 -1.05 5.27 33.12
N PRO A 142 -0.80 6.23 32.20
CA PRO A 142 -1.84 7.13 31.68
C PRO A 142 -3.05 6.39 31.08
N ALA A 143 -2.82 5.25 30.41
CA ALA A 143 -3.90 4.43 29.85
C ALA A 143 -4.84 3.85 30.92
N ARG A 144 -4.31 3.43 32.08
CA ARG A 144 -5.13 2.92 33.19
C ARG A 144 -5.86 4.04 33.91
N GLN A 145 -5.22 5.20 34.05
CA GLN A 145 -5.85 6.39 34.65
C GLN A 145 -7.01 6.89 33.78
N ARG A 146 -6.82 6.94 32.45
CA ARG A 146 -7.91 7.21 31.50
C ARG A 146 -9.02 6.17 31.61
N GLY A 147 -8.69 4.87 31.63
CA GLY A 147 -9.71 3.83 31.77
C GLY A 147 -10.48 3.89 33.09
N ALA A 148 -9.84 4.31 34.19
CA ALA A 148 -10.54 4.55 35.46
C ALA A 148 -11.49 5.75 35.37
N LEU A 149 -11.05 6.85 34.75
CA LEU A 149 -11.86 8.04 34.53
C LEU A 149 -13.05 7.76 33.60
N ASP A 150 -12.80 7.07 32.48
CA ASP A 150 -13.83 6.73 31.48
C ASP A 150 -14.91 5.82 32.12
N ARG A 151 -14.52 4.84 32.95
CA ARG A 151 -15.47 4.00 33.70
C ARG A 151 -16.28 4.79 34.73
N TYR A 152 -15.68 5.78 35.40
CA TYR A 152 -16.41 6.65 36.31
C TYR A 152 -17.40 7.55 35.57
N ALA A 153 -17.03 8.01 34.37
CA ALA A 153 -17.89 8.83 33.54
C ALA A 153 -19.11 8.07 32.98
N GLY A 154 -19.00 6.75 32.83
CA GLY A 154 -20.06 5.87 32.32
C GLY A 154 -20.48 6.24 30.89
N ASP A 155 -21.78 6.20 30.61
CA ASP A 155 -22.36 6.47 29.29
C ASP A 155 -21.93 7.80 28.66
N GLY A 156 -21.60 8.80 29.49
CA GLY A 156 -21.10 10.10 29.02
C GLY A 156 -19.80 10.00 28.22
N VAL A 157 -18.97 8.99 28.47
CA VAL A 157 -17.74 8.71 27.71
C VAL A 157 -17.87 7.43 26.89
N GLU A 158 -18.52 6.38 27.39
CA GLU A 158 -18.59 5.08 26.71
C GLU A 158 -19.28 5.16 25.34
N VAL A 159 -20.38 5.91 25.23
CA VAL A 159 -21.14 6.06 23.97
C VAL A 159 -20.34 6.82 22.89
N PRO A 160 -19.80 8.03 23.15
CA PRO A 160 -18.96 8.70 22.16
C PRO A 160 -17.67 7.92 21.87
N HIS A 161 -17.11 7.21 22.86
CA HIS A 161 -15.91 6.40 22.66
C HIS A 161 -16.16 5.22 21.71
N ALA A 162 -17.30 4.53 21.83
CA ALA A 162 -17.66 3.44 20.93
C ALA A 162 -17.77 3.91 19.47
N LYS A 163 -18.41 5.06 19.25
CA LYS A 163 -18.52 5.69 17.92
C LYS A 163 -17.14 6.10 17.40
N TYR A 164 -16.35 6.76 18.25
CA TYR A 164 -14.99 7.18 17.92
C TYR A 164 -14.12 6.00 17.50
N ALA A 165 -14.13 4.90 18.27
CA ALA A 165 -13.35 3.71 17.99
C ALA A 165 -13.76 3.04 16.66
N ALA A 166 -15.06 3.06 16.31
CA ALA A 166 -15.53 2.54 15.03
C ALA A 166 -15.05 3.39 13.85
N ALA A 167 -15.21 4.72 13.95
CA ALA A 167 -14.71 5.66 12.94
C ALA A 167 -13.18 5.58 12.77
N TYR A 168 -12.44 5.45 13.88
CA TYR A 168 -10.98 5.30 13.87
C TYR A 168 -10.54 4.02 13.17
N ARG A 169 -11.21 2.88 13.44
CA ARG A 169 -10.92 1.63 12.73
C ARG A 169 -11.17 1.74 11.23
N ARG A 170 -12.28 2.39 10.83
CA ARG A 170 -12.58 2.62 9.42
C ARG A 170 -11.54 3.52 8.77
N LEU A 171 -11.14 4.62 9.43
CA LEU A 171 -10.11 5.52 8.94
C LEU A 171 -8.78 4.80 8.74
N ARG A 172 -8.38 3.93 9.67
CA ARG A 172 -7.16 3.12 9.53
C ARG A 172 -7.22 2.18 8.33
N ALA A 173 -8.37 1.52 8.11
CA ALA A 173 -8.56 0.65 6.95
C ALA A 173 -8.48 1.43 5.63
N VAL A 174 -9.21 2.55 5.53
CA VAL A 174 -9.19 3.44 4.35
C VAL A 174 -7.78 3.99 4.09
N ALA A 175 -7.06 4.40 5.13
CA ALA A 175 -5.70 4.91 4.98
C ALA A 175 -4.72 3.83 4.47
N THR A 176 -4.87 2.57 4.90
CA THR A 176 -4.06 1.46 4.39
C THR A 176 -4.38 1.17 2.93
N GLU A 177 -5.66 1.08 2.56
CA GLU A 177 -6.08 0.85 1.16
C GLU A 177 -5.60 1.99 0.24
N LEU A 178 -5.70 3.24 0.72
CA LEU A 178 -5.22 4.42 -0.01
C LEU A 178 -3.69 4.41 -0.18
N ASP A 179 -2.92 4.04 0.84
CA ASP A 179 -1.45 3.94 0.76
C ASP A 179 -1.01 2.87 -0.26
N GLU A 180 -1.68 1.72 -0.27
CA GLU A 180 -1.42 0.63 -1.21
C GLU A 180 -1.67 1.05 -2.67
N LEU A 181 -2.77 1.77 -2.92
CA LEU A 181 -3.09 2.31 -4.25
C LEU A 181 -2.13 3.46 -4.62
N THR A 182 -1.88 4.41 -3.71
CA THR A 182 -1.12 5.63 -4.04
C THR A 182 0.38 5.39 -4.24
N THR A 183 0.98 4.41 -3.55
CA THR A 183 2.42 4.08 -3.70
C THR A 183 2.81 3.75 -5.15
N ARG A 184 1.87 3.26 -5.96
CA ARG A 184 2.07 2.99 -7.40
C ARG A 184 1.32 3.96 -8.33
N ALA A 185 0.64 4.97 -7.80
CA ALA A 185 -0.20 5.86 -8.60
C ALA A 185 0.60 6.66 -9.64
N ARG A 186 1.82 7.10 -9.31
CA ARG A 186 2.65 7.85 -10.28
C ARG A 186 3.06 7.01 -11.48
N GLU A 187 3.41 5.73 -11.26
CA GLU A 187 3.77 4.80 -12.33
C GLU A 187 2.54 4.44 -13.17
N ARG A 188 1.40 4.17 -12.52
CA ARG A 188 0.11 3.90 -13.17
C ARG A 188 -0.40 5.05 -14.04
N ALA A 189 -0.28 6.29 -13.55
CA ALA A 189 -0.67 7.47 -14.33
C ALA A 189 0.20 7.62 -15.60
N GLN A 190 1.51 7.38 -15.49
CA GLN A 190 2.40 7.40 -16.65
C GLN A 190 2.10 6.26 -17.64
N GLU A 191 1.79 5.07 -17.13
CA GLU A 191 1.36 3.92 -17.93
C GLU A 191 0.05 4.25 -18.68
N ALA A 192 -0.95 4.79 -17.97
CA ALA A 192 -2.23 5.19 -18.54
C ALA A 192 -2.08 6.25 -19.64
N ASP A 193 -1.22 7.26 -19.44
CA ASP A 193 -0.95 8.29 -20.45
C ASP A 193 -0.29 7.71 -21.71
N LEU A 194 0.66 6.80 -21.55
CA LEU A 194 1.32 6.13 -22.67
C LEU A 194 0.33 5.25 -23.46
N LEU A 195 -0.48 4.46 -22.75
CA LEU A 195 -1.51 3.62 -23.36
C LEU A 195 -2.54 4.48 -24.10
N ARG A 196 -3.04 5.56 -23.48
CA ARG A 196 -4.01 6.47 -24.09
C ARG A 196 -3.45 7.13 -25.35
N PHE A 197 -2.18 7.54 -25.34
CA PHE A 197 -1.51 8.07 -26.52
C PHE A 197 -1.43 7.04 -27.65
N GLY A 198 -0.93 5.83 -27.37
CA GLY A 198 -0.76 4.82 -28.41
C GLY A 198 -2.08 4.25 -28.95
N LEU A 199 -3.10 4.07 -28.09
CA LEU A 199 -4.45 3.68 -28.53
C LEU A 199 -5.06 4.73 -29.46
N ASN A 200 -4.86 6.02 -29.19
CA ASN A 200 -5.31 7.09 -30.08
C ASN A 200 -4.58 7.07 -31.43
N GLU A 201 -3.28 6.76 -31.47
CA GLU A 201 -2.54 6.60 -32.73
C GLU A 201 -3.09 5.42 -33.55
N VAL A 202 -3.35 4.27 -32.92
CA VAL A 202 -3.94 3.10 -33.60
C VAL A 202 -5.35 3.41 -34.09
N ALA A 203 -6.17 4.06 -33.26
CA ALA A 203 -7.54 4.45 -33.62
C ALA A 203 -7.59 5.46 -34.77
N ALA A 204 -6.61 6.36 -34.89
CA ALA A 204 -6.57 7.32 -35.99
C ALA A 204 -6.25 6.68 -37.35
N VAL A 205 -5.53 5.55 -37.36
CA VAL A 205 -5.17 4.83 -38.58
C VAL A 205 -6.21 3.78 -38.95
N GLU A 206 -6.95 3.23 -37.98
CA GLU A 206 -7.96 2.19 -38.18
C GLU A 206 -7.41 1.00 -39.00
N PRO A 207 -6.35 0.31 -38.53
CA PRO A 207 -5.77 -0.80 -39.28
C PRO A 207 -6.72 -2.02 -39.29
N LEU A 208 -6.79 -2.72 -40.42
CA LEU A 208 -7.58 -3.94 -40.56
C LEU A 208 -6.68 -5.20 -40.55
N PRO A 209 -7.15 -6.32 -39.99
CA PRO A 209 -6.41 -7.58 -40.03
C PRO A 209 -6.06 -8.00 -41.47
N GLY A 210 -4.78 -8.25 -41.74
CA GLY A 210 -4.28 -8.70 -43.05
C GLY A 210 -4.16 -7.61 -44.12
N GLU A 211 -4.50 -6.36 -43.79
CA GLU A 211 -4.46 -5.22 -44.73
C GLU A 211 -3.05 -4.96 -45.27
N ASP A 212 -2.03 -5.09 -44.43
CA ASP A 212 -0.63 -4.91 -44.79
C ASP A 212 -0.16 -5.90 -45.85
N VAL A 213 -0.62 -7.15 -45.77
CA VAL A 213 -0.31 -8.21 -46.73
C VAL A 213 -1.00 -7.94 -48.07
N GLU A 214 -2.29 -7.56 -48.04
CA GLU A 214 -3.07 -7.25 -49.24
C GLU A 214 -2.48 -6.04 -49.98
N LEU A 215 -2.17 -4.95 -49.26
CA LEU A 215 -1.59 -3.74 -49.84
C LEU A 215 -0.17 -3.97 -50.35
N ALA A 216 0.64 -4.80 -49.69
CA ALA A 216 1.96 -5.13 -50.20
C ALA A 216 1.89 -5.88 -51.54
N ALA A 217 0.96 -6.84 -51.68
CA ALA A 217 0.74 -7.56 -52.92
C ALA A 217 0.20 -6.63 -54.03
N GLU A 218 -0.68 -5.69 -53.66
CA GLU A 218 -1.20 -4.69 -54.59
C GLU A 218 -0.10 -3.73 -55.07
N ALA A 219 0.74 -3.22 -54.15
CA ALA A 219 1.85 -2.32 -54.44
C ALA A 219 2.87 -2.95 -55.39
N GLU A 220 3.27 -4.20 -55.14
CA GLU A 220 4.18 -4.95 -56.01
C GLU A 220 3.64 -5.07 -57.44
N ARG A 221 2.36 -5.39 -57.59
CA ARG A 221 1.70 -5.52 -58.90
C ARG A 221 1.64 -4.18 -59.63
N LEU A 222 1.23 -3.11 -58.93
CA LEU A 222 1.10 -1.76 -59.51
C LEU A 222 2.47 -1.15 -59.84
N GLY A 223 3.47 -1.32 -58.97
CA GLY A 223 4.83 -0.83 -59.18
C GLY A 223 5.51 -1.49 -60.38
N HIS A 224 5.30 -2.79 -60.61
CA HIS A 224 5.77 -3.44 -61.83
C HIS A 224 5.10 -2.88 -63.09
N ALA A 225 3.78 -2.64 -63.05
CA ALA A 225 3.04 -2.09 -64.19
C ALA A 225 3.54 -0.66 -64.53
N GLU A 226 3.73 0.19 -63.52
CA GLU A 226 4.25 1.56 -63.72
C GLU A 226 5.69 1.56 -64.26
N ALA A 227 6.57 0.71 -63.71
CA ALA A 227 7.95 0.61 -64.19
C ALA A 227 8.03 0.16 -65.65
N LEU A 228 7.20 -0.80 -66.05
CA LEU A 228 7.11 -1.27 -67.44
C LEU A 228 6.55 -0.19 -68.37
N ALA A 229 5.50 0.52 -67.95
CA ALA A 229 4.87 1.59 -68.74
C ALA A 229 5.83 2.77 -68.92
N SER A 230 6.52 3.16 -67.86
CA SER A 230 7.53 4.22 -67.88
C SER A 230 8.71 3.88 -68.80
N ALA A 231 9.22 2.65 -68.73
CA ALA A 231 10.29 2.18 -69.60
C ALA A 231 9.86 2.17 -71.09
N ALA A 232 8.63 1.72 -71.38
CA ALA A 232 8.09 1.70 -72.72
C ALA A 232 7.89 3.12 -73.29
N SER A 233 7.30 4.04 -72.52
CA SER A 233 7.14 5.44 -72.93
C SER A 233 8.47 6.17 -73.12
N LEU A 234 9.45 5.94 -72.24
CA LEU A 234 10.79 6.51 -72.38
C LEU A 234 11.49 6.02 -73.66
N ALA A 235 11.41 4.71 -73.94
CA ALA A 235 11.95 4.14 -75.16
C ALA A 235 11.22 4.66 -76.41
N HIS A 236 9.89 4.73 -76.39
CA HIS A 236 9.09 5.30 -77.49
C HIS A 236 9.51 6.75 -77.79
N THR A 237 9.63 7.57 -76.74
CA THR A 237 10.05 8.99 -76.84
C THR A 237 11.44 9.12 -77.45
N ALA A 238 12.39 8.27 -77.04
CA ALA A 238 13.75 8.28 -77.61
C ALA A 238 13.79 7.88 -79.10
N LEU A 239 12.86 7.02 -79.55
CA LEU A 239 12.82 6.52 -80.92
C LEU A 239 12.02 7.43 -81.87
N ALA A 240 10.85 7.91 -81.47
CA ALA A 240 9.92 8.67 -82.32
C ALA A 240 9.68 10.13 -81.88
N GLY A 241 10.34 10.58 -80.81
CA GLY A 241 10.22 11.94 -80.29
C GLY A 241 9.01 12.15 -79.41
N ASN A 242 8.98 13.29 -78.73
CA ASN A 242 7.82 13.75 -77.97
C ASN A 242 7.13 14.90 -78.72
N PRO A 243 5.84 14.80 -79.08
CA PRO A 243 5.09 15.90 -79.71
C PRO A 243 5.10 17.20 -78.89
N GLU A 244 5.26 17.10 -77.56
CA GLU A 244 5.32 18.24 -76.65
C GLU A 244 6.72 18.88 -76.55
N ASP A 245 7.75 18.21 -77.07
CA ASP A 245 9.13 18.73 -77.15
C ASP A 245 9.70 18.56 -78.57
N PRO A 246 9.33 19.45 -79.51
CA PRO A 246 9.75 19.36 -80.92
C PRO A 246 11.24 19.64 -81.16
N GLU A 247 11.94 20.20 -80.17
CA GLU A 247 13.39 20.45 -80.25
C GLU A 247 14.20 19.21 -79.84
N SER A 248 13.55 18.19 -79.25
CA SER A 248 14.18 16.93 -78.91
C SER A 248 14.64 16.18 -80.17
N VAL A 249 15.86 15.66 -80.14
CA VAL A 249 16.43 14.88 -81.24
C VAL A 249 16.08 13.41 -81.01
N ASP A 250 15.19 12.87 -81.84
CA ASP A 250 14.83 11.46 -81.83
C ASP A 250 15.60 10.65 -82.89
N ALA A 251 15.66 9.33 -82.67
CA ALA A 251 16.39 8.43 -83.54
C ALA A 251 15.82 8.39 -84.98
N THR A 252 14.49 8.51 -85.14
CA THR A 252 13.83 8.52 -86.45
C THR A 252 14.26 9.73 -87.28
N THR A 253 14.32 10.91 -86.66
CA THR A 253 14.77 12.16 -87.29
C THR A 253 16.25 12.09 -87.70
N VAL A 254 17.13 11.57 -86.84
CA VAL A 254 18.56 11.42 -87.15
C VAL A 254 18.79 10.42 -88.28
N VAL A 255 18.10 9.28 -88.26
CA VAL A 255 18.21 8.25 -89.30
C VAL A 255 17.64 8.75 -90.62
N ALA A 256 16.53 9.49 -90.61
CA ALA A 256 15.96 10.10 -91.80
C ALA A 256 16.93 11.12 -92.44
N ALA A 257 17.59 11.96 -91.64
CA ALA A 257 18.60 12.89 -92.13
C ALA A 257 19.82 12.18 -92.75
N ALA A 258 20.28 11.09 -92.14
CA ALA A 258 21.34 10.25 -92.70
C ALA A 258 20.92 9.61 -94.03
N GLY A 259 19.67 9.12 -94.12
CA GLY A 259 19.10 8.58 -95.35
C GLY A 259 19.05 9.60 -96.48
N GLN A 260 18.55 10.81 -96.22
CA GLN A 260 18.49 11.90 -97.20
C GLN A 260 19.88 12.29 -97.74
N ALA A 261 20.89 12.35 -96.86
CA ALA A 261 22.26 12.65 -97.25
C ALA A 261 22.84 11.58 -98.20
N LEU A 262 22.56 10.30 -97.95
CA LEU A 262 23.02 9.20 -98.79
C LEU A 262 22.23 9.10 -100.11
N ASP A 263 20.91 9.31 -100.09
CA ASP A 263 20.07 9.30 -101.29
C ASP A 263 20.49 10.38 -102.30
N GLY A 264 20.92 11.56 -101.82
CA GLY A 264 21.41 12.64 -102.67
C GLY A 264 22.64 12.28 -103.51
N VAL A 265 23.40 11.26 -103.13
CA VAL A 265 24.61 10.79 -103.83
C VAL A 265 24.52 9.35 -104.35
N ARG A 266 23.37 8.70 -104.15
CA ARG A 266 23.12 7.28 -104.45
C ARG A 266 23.40 6.86 -105.89
N ALA A 267 23.16 7.75 -106.86
CA ALA A 267 23.41 7.48 -108.27
C ALA A 267 24.90 7.54 -108.66
N HIS A 268 25.76 8.04 -107.78
CA HIS A 268 27.17 8.31 -108.06
C HIS A 268 28.12 7.25 -107.51
N ASP A 269 27.73 6.50 -106.47
CA ASP A 269 28.56 5.49 -105.82
C ASP A 269 27.72 4.26 -105.39
N PRO A 270 27.99 3.06 -105.94
CA PRO A 270 27.26 1.83 -105.59
C PRO A 270 27.41 1.39 -104.12
N ALA A 271 28.53 1.70 -103.46
CA ALA A 271 28.72 1.38 -102.05
C ALA A 271 27.86 2.30 -101.16
N LEU A 272 27.75 3.59 -101.50
CA LEU A 272 26.82 4.49 -100.80
C LEU A 272 25.36 4.15 -101.08
N ALA A 273 25.03 3.65 -102.28
CA ALA A 273 23.69 3.15 -102.58
C ALA A 273 23.29 1.96 -101.68
N ALA A 274 24.19 0.99 -101.51
CA ALA A 274 23.98 -0.14 -100.61
C ALA A 274 23.86 0.29 -99.13
N LEU A 275 24.56 1.36 -98.72
CA LEU A 275 24.41 1.94 -97.38
C LEU A 275 23.07 2.68 -97.23
N ALA A 276 22.60 3.39 -98.26
CA ALA A 276 21.29 4.04 -98.25
C ALA A 276 20.15 3.02 -98.07
N ASP A 277 20.22 1.88 -98.76
CA ASP A 277 19.27 0.78 -98.59
C ASP A 277 19.23 0.26 -97.16
N ARG A 278 20.41 0.02 -96.55
CA ARG A 278 20.51 -0.40 -95.14
C ARG A 278 19.99 0.65 -94.16
N VAL A 279 20.19 1.94 -94.43
CA VAL A 279 19.62 3.03 -93.61
C VAL A 279 18.09 3.07 -93.74
N GLY A 280 17.56 2.81 -94.94
CA GLY A 280 16.12 2.64 -95.16
C GLY A 280 15.54 1.47 -94.35
N GLU A 281 16.22 0.32 -94.34
CA GLU A 281 15.84 -0.84 -93.50
C GLU A 281 15.84 -0.49 -92.00
N ILE A 282 16.85 0.25 -91.52
CA ILE A 282 16.91 0.71 -90.13
C ILE A 282 15.73 1.64 -89.80
N SER A 283 15.39 2.56 -90.70
CA SER A 283 14.28 3.50 -90.51
C SER A 283 12.93 2.78 -90.33
N ILE A 284 12.66 1.75 -91.15
CA ILE A 284 11.45 0.93 -91.04
C ILE A 284 11.43 0.20 -89.69
N LEU A 285 12.54 -0.45 -89.33
CA LEU A 285 12.63 -1.18 -88.06
C LEU A 285 12.45 -0.25 -86.85
N LEU A 286 12.96 0.97 -86.93
CA LEU A 286 12.79 2.01 -85.91
C LEU A 286 11.31 2.38 -85.71
N ALA A 287 10.59 2.59 -86.81
CA ALA A 287 9.17 2.91 -86.79
C ALA A 287 8.33 1.75 -86.23
N ASP A 288 8.64 0.51 -86.62
CA ASP A 288 7.94 -0.68 -86.15
C ASP A 288 8.12 -0.85 -84.63
N VAL A 289 9.36 -0.84 -84.13
CA VAL A 289 9.65 -0.96 -82.69
C VAL A 289 9.02 0.17 -81.89
N SER A 290 9.05 1.40 -82.42
CA SER A 290 8.41 2.54 -81.76
C SER A 290 6.89 2.39 -81.66
N GLY A 291 6.24 1.90 -82.72
CA GLY A 291 4.81 1.60 -82.72
C GLY A 291 4.43 0.47 -81.76
N GLU A 292 5.24 -0.60 -81.70
CA GLU A 292 5.06 -1.69 -80.74
C GLU A 292 5.20 -1.20 -79.28
N LEU A 293 6.17 -0.33 -79.00
CA LEU A 293 6.35 0.26 -77.66
C LEU A 293 5.18 1.14 -77.23
N ALA A 294 4.63 1.95 -78.14
CA ALA A 294 3.44 2.75 -77.86
C ALA A 294 2.23 1.85 -77.56
N GLY A 295 1.98 0.84 -78.42
CA GLY A 295 0.89 -0.11 -78.20
C GLY A 295 1.05 -0.95 -76.94
N TYR A 296 2.28 -1.27 -76.54
CA TYR A 296 2.58 -1.98 -75.29
C TYR A 296 2.31 -1.10 -74.06
N ALA A 297 2.72 0.18 -74.10
CA ALA A 297 2.46 1.13 -73.01
C ALA A 297 0.95 1.35 -72.80
N ASP A 298 0.18 1.49 -73.89
CA ASP A 298 -1.28 1.67 -73.83
C ASP A 298 -2.03 0.44 -73.27
N GLN A 299 -1.44 -0.75 -73.35
CA GLN A 299 -2.04 -1.99 -72.82
C GLN A 299 -1.73 -2.22 -71.33
N LEU A 300 -0.76 -1.50 -70.77
CA LEU A 300 -0.44 -1.61 -69.35
C LEU A 300 -1.43 -0.78 -68.52
N ASP A 301 -2.14 -1.47 -67.63
CA ASP A 301 -3.05 -0.85 -66.66
C ASP A 301 -2.23 -0.27 -65.49
N ALA A 302 -1.44 0.76 -65.77
CA ALA A 302 -0.70 1.51 -64.77
C ALA A 302 -1.59 2.61 -64.19
N ASP A 303 -1.86 2.53 -62.88
CA ASP A 303 -2.57 3.57 -62.12
C ASP A 303 -1.63 4.18 -61.06
N PRO A 304 -0.89 5.24 -61.41
CA PRO A 304 0.04 5.91 -60.49
C PRO A 304 -0.65 6.52 -59.27
N LEU A 305 -1.90 6.98 -59.42
CA LEU A 305 -2.66 7.55 -58.31
C LEU A 305 -3.04 6.47 -57.30
N ARG A 306 -3.46 5.29 -57.78
CA ARG A 306 -3.72 4.14 -56.91
C ARG A 306 -2.46 3.66 -56.21
N LEU A 307 -1.33 3.56 -56.92
CA LEU A 307 -0.06 3.16 -56.31
C LEU A 307 0.36 4.13 -55.20
N ALA A 308 0.29 5.44 -55.45
CA ALA A 308 0.60 6.45 -54.44
C ALA A 308 -0.30 6.32 -53.19
N ALA A 309 -1.61 6.11 -53.38
CA ALA A 309 -2.53 5.90 -52.27
C ALA A 309 -2.25 4.62 -51.47
N VAL A 310 -1.88 3.53 -52.16
CA VAL A 310 -1.47 2.27 -51.53
C VAL A 310 -0.19 2.46 -50.71
N GLU A 311 0.82 3.14 -51.27
CA GLU A 311 2.07 3.43 -50.57
C GLU A 311 1.87 4.34 -49.35
N GLU A 312 1.02 5.37 -49.45
CA GLU A 312 0.67 6.23 -48.31
C GLU A 312 -0.01 5.42 -47.19
N ARG A 313 -0.97 4.54 -47.54
CA ARG A 313 -1.62 3.66 -46.58
C ARG A 313 -0.64 2.69 -45.94
N ARG A 314 0.25 2.07 -46.72
CA ARG A 314 1.31 1.18 -46.21
C ARG A 314 2.27 1.91 -45.28
N ALA A 315 2.61 3.17 -45.56
CA ALA A 315 3.45 3.98 -44.69
C ALA A 315 2.78 4.24 -43.33
N ALA A 316 1.47 4.54 -43.31
CA ALA A 316 0.70 4.70 -42.08
C ALA A 316 0.68 3.40 -41.24
N LEU A 317 0.43 2.25 -41.88
CA LEU A 317 0.47 0.93 -41.24
C LEU A 317 1.86 0.60 -40.69
N THR A 318 2.92 0.88 -41.45
CA THR A 318 4.31 0.66 -41.03
C THR A 318 4.71 1.53 -39.84
N ALA A 319 4.18 2.76 -39.75
CA ALA A 319 4.43 3.63 -38.61
C ALA A 319 3.86 3.04 -37.30
N LEU A 320 2.73 2.34 -37.37
CA LEU A 320 2.16 1.63 -36.22
C LEU A 320 2.97 0.39 -35.85
N THR A 321 3.32 -0.47 -36.81
CA THR A 321 4.09 -1.69 -36.52
C THR A 321 5.45 -1.35 -35.90
N ARG A 322 6.12 -0.29 -36.36
CA ARG A 322 7.39 0.16 -35.75
C ARG A 322 7.28 0.50 -34.26
N LYS A 323 6.10 0.90 -33.77
CA LYS A 323 5.88 1.32 -32.38
C LYS A 323 5.23 0.25 -31.51
N TYR A 324 4.30 -0.54 -32.07
CA TYR A 324 3.34 -1.32 -31.27
C TYR A 324 3.31 -2.82 -31.56
N GLY A 325 3.97 -3.31 -32.62
CA GLY A 325 3.96 -4.75 -32.93
C GLY A 325 4.66 -5.11 -34.24
N GLU A 326 5.11 -6.35 -34.38
CA GLU A 326 5.84 -6.79 -35.58
C GLU A 326 5.00 -6.79 -36.87
N ASP A 327 3.68 -6.99 -36.74
CA ASP A 327 2.69 -6.95 -37.81
C ASP A 327 1.38 -6.30 -37.34
N ILE A 328 0.41 -6.14 -38.25
CA ILE A 328 -0.89 -5.53 -37.91
C ILE A 328 -1.68 -6.37 -36.90
N ALA A 329 -1.53 -7.70 -36.90
CA ALA A 329 -2.18 -8.54 -35.92
C ALA A 329 -1.64 -8.26 -34.50
N ALA A 330 -0.33 -8.11 -34.35
CA ALA A 330 0.32 -7.74 -33.10
C ALA A 330 -0.08 -6.34 -32.63
N VAL A 331 -0.18 -5.36 -33.53
CA VAL A 331 -0.67 -4.00 -33.20
C VAL A 331 -2.10 -4.04 -32.67
N LEU A 332 -3.00 -4.82 -33.30
CA LEU A 332 -4.39 -4.95 -32.86
C LEU A 332 -4.49 -5.69 -31.53
N ALA A 333 -3.68 -6.73 -31.32
CA ALA A 333 -3.60 -7.43 -30.04
C ALA A 333 -3.10 -6.50 -28.92
N TRP A 334 -2.03 -5.75 -29.18
CA TRP A 334 -1.51 -4.73 -28.26
C TRP A 334 -2.59 -3.69 -27.92
N ALA A 335 -3.36 -3.23 -28.90
CA ALA A 335 -4.44 -2.27 -28.67
C ALA A 335 -5.56 -2.84 -27.79
N GLN A 336 -5.93 -4.11 -27.97
CA GLN A 336 -6.93 -4.76 -27.10
C GLN A 336 -6.44 -4.92 -25.67
N GLU A 337 -5.22 -5.44 -25.50
CA GLU A 337 -4.59 -5.60 -24.18
C GLU A 337 -4.44 -4.24 -23.48
N GLY A 338 -3.97 -3.23 -24.22
CA GLY A 338 -3.81 -1.86 -23.74
C GLY A 338 -5.13 -1.20 -23.33
N ALA A 339 -6.22 -1.43 -24.06
CA ALA A 339 -7.54 -0.90 -23.71
C ALA A 339 -8.09 -1.53 -22.42
N GLY A 340 -7.92 -2.85 -22.24
CA GLY A 340 -8.27 -3.53 -21.00
C GLY A 340 -7.46 -2.99 -19.81
N ARG A 341 -6.14 -2.86 -20.00
CA ARG A 341 -5.24 -2.32 -18.98
C ARG A 341 -5.56 -0.87 -18.62
N LEU A 342 -5.85 -0.02 -19.60
CA LEU A 342 -6.23 1.38 -19.36
C LEU A 342 -7.50 1.48 -18.51
N THR A 343 -8.49 0.62 -18.77
CA THR A 343 -9.74 0.58 -17.99
C THR A 343 -9.50 0.22 -16.52
N GLU A 344 -8.62 -0.75 -16.26
CA GLU A 344 -8.21 -1.11 -14.88
C GLU A 344 -7.55 0.08 -14.17
N LEU A 345 -6.62 0.75 -14.87
CA LEU A 345 -5.88 1.89 -14.33
C LEU A 345 -6.80 3.09 -14.02
N GLU A 346 -7.79 3.37 -14.87
CA GLU A 346 -8.75 4.46 -14.65
C GLU A 346 -9.71 4.18 -13.48
N GLY A 347 -10.14 2.93 -13.30
CA GLY A 347 -10.97 2.54 -12.15
C GLY A 347 -10.24 2.70 -10.81
N ASP A 348 -8.92 2.48 -10.79
CA ASP A 348 -8.10 2.69 -9.60
C ASP A 348 -7.99 4.17 -9.19
N ASP A 349 -7.93 5.10 -10.16
CA ASP A 349 -7.86 6.54 -9.90
C ASP A 349 -9.19 7.07 -9.33
N GLU A 350 -10.32 6.59 -9.86
CA GLU A 350 -11.64 6.87 -9.29
C GLU A 350 -11.71 6.38 -7.83
N ARG A 351 -11.25 5.14 -7.58
CA ARG A 351 -11.21 4.55 -6.24
C ARG A 351 -10.34 5.36 -5.26
N ILE A 352 -9.18 5.86 -5.70
CA ILE A 352 -8.34 6.76 -4.90
C ILE A 352 -9.11 8.02 -4.51
N GLY A 353 -9.86 8.62 -5.45
CA GLY A 353 -10.69 9.79 -5.20
C GLY A 353 -11.74 9.54 -4.13
N GLU A 354 -12.47 8.42 -4.23
CA GLU A 354 -13.47 8.00 -3.24
C GLU A 354 -12.87 7.81 -1.85
N LEU A 355 -11.78 7.05 -1.74
CA LEU A 355 -11.10 6.77 -0.46
C LEU A 355 -10.53 8.04 0.17
N THR A 356 -10.05 8.98 -0.64
CA THR A 356 -9.56 10.28 -0.16
C THR A 356 -10.70 11.08 0.46
N ALA A 357 -11.86 11.15 -0.20
CA ALA A 357 -13.03 11.84 0.33
C ALA A 357 -13.56 11.17 1.60
N GLU A 358 -13.58 9.84 1.65
CA GLU A 358 -14.00 9.09 2.84
C GLU A 358 -13.04 9.32 4.02
N ARG A 359 -11.73 9.31 3.79
CA ARG A 359 -10.72 9.62 4.81
C ARG A 359 -10.95 10.99 5.43
N ASP A 360 -11.20 12.00 4.61
CA ASP A 360 -11.37 13.38 5.07
C ASP A 360 -12.69 13.55 5.86
N ALA A 361 -13.77 12.89 5.42
CA ALA A 361 -15.02 12.82 6.16
C ALA A 361 -14.86 12.15 7.53
N LEU A 362 -14.16 11.00 7.59
CA LEU A 362 -13.89 10.28 8.84
C LEU A 362 -13.02 11.10 9.80
N ARG A 363 -12.07 11.88 9.29
CA ARG A 363 -11.27 12.78 10.13
C ARG A 363 -12.11 13.90 10.73
N ALA A 364 -13.00 14.50 9.93
CA ALA A 364 -13.94 15.49 10.44
C ALA A 364 -14.89 14.89 11.51
N GLU A 365 -15.37 13.66 11.30
CA GLU A 365 -16.15 12.93 12.30
C GLU A 365 -15.36 12.67 13.59
N LEU A 366 -14.10 12.24 13.47
CA LEU A 366 -13.21 12.03 14.62
C LEU A 366 -12.90 13.33 15.37
N SER A 367 -12.80 14.48 14.69
CA SER A 367 -12.67 15.79 15.35
C SER A 367 -13.86 16.06 16.26
N VAL A 368 -15.09 15.86 15.76
CA VAL A 368 -16.32 16.08 16.53
C VAL A 368 -16.43 15.11 17.70
N LEU A 369 -16.19 13.81 17.47
CA LEU A 369 -16.24 12.79 18.51
C LEU A 369 -15.10 12.94 19.52
N GLY A 370 -13.92 13.37 19.06
CA GLY A 370 -12.75 13.65 19.88
C GLY A 370 -12.99 14.81 20.84
N GLN A 371 -13.57 15.91 20.35
CA GLN A 371 -13.99 17.03 21.19
C GLN A 371 -15.00 16.59 22.26
N ALA A 372 -16.02 15.81 21.85
CA ALA A 372 -17.03 15.30 22.79
C ALA A 372 -16.41 14.41 23.88
N LEU A 373 -15.38 13.61 23.54
CA LEU A 373 -14.63 12.81 24.51
C LEU A 373 -13.84 13.69 25.49
N THR A 374 -13.13 14.71 24.97
CA THR A 374 -12.36 15.64 25.80
C THR A 374 -13.28 16.37 26.78
N ASP A 375 -14.44 16.84 26.33
CA ASP A 375 -15.41 17.56 27.16
C ASP A 375 -15.97 16.64 28.27
N ALA A 376 -16.41 15.43 27.89
CA ALA A 376 -16.97 14.46 28.83
C ALA A 376 -15.94 14.00 29.87
N ARG A 377 -14.68 13.80 29.47
CA ARG A 377 -13.58 13.47 30.38
C ARG A 377 -13.25 14.63 31.32
N THR A 378 -13.27 15.86 30.82
CA THR A 378 -13.00 17.05 31.64
C THR A 378 -14.07 17.22 32.72
N GLU A 379 -15.34 17.05 32.37
CA GLU A 379 -16.44 17.08 33.33
C GLU A 379 -16.34 15.93 34.35
N ALA A 380 -16.10 14.70 33.88
CA ALA A 380 -15.93 13.54 34.75
C ALA A 380 -14.74 13.70 35.70
N ALA A 381 -13.65 14.29 35.23
CA ALA A 381 -12.43 14.50 36.00
C ALA A 381 -12.68 15.45 37.17
N ALA A 382 -13.43 16.54 36.95
CA ALA A 382 -13.82 17.46 38.01
C ALA A 382 -14.67 16.75 39.07
N ARG A 383 -15.73 16.03 38.65
CA ARG A 383 -16.60 15.29 39.57
C ARG A 383 -15.86 14.21 40.35
N PHE A 384 -14.95 13.47 39.69
CA PHE A 384 -14.15 12.42 40.33
C PHE A 384 -13.20 13.03 41.36
N ALA A 385 -12.50 14.11 40.99
CA ALA A 385 -11.54 14.79 41.83
C ALA A 385 -12.20 15.32 43.11
N ASP A 386 -13.38 15.91 43.00
CA ASP A 386 -14.16 16.42 44.14
C ASP A 386 -14.58 15.28 45.08
N ALA A 387 -15.16 14.21 44.54
CA ALA A 387 -15.60 13.06 45.32
C ALA A 387 -14.44 12.39 46.07
N VAL A 388 -13.30 12.18 45.43
CA VAL A 388 -12.12 11.59 46.09
C VAL A 388 -11.51 12.54 47.11
N THR A 389 -11.48 13.84 46.82
CA THR A 389 -10.96 14.84 47.77
C THR A 389 -11.81 14.90 49.04
N GLU A 390 -13.13 14.76 48.93
CA GLU A 390 -14.02 14.68 50.08
C GLU A 390 -13.72 13.45 50.95
N GLU A 391 -13.54 12.28 50.34
CA GLU A 391 -13.18 11.05 51.06
C GLU A 391 -11.79 11.12 51.72
N LEU A 392 -10.82 11.80 51.11
CA LEU A 392 -9.49 11.97 51.72
C LEU A 392 -9.54 12.75 53.04
N ALA A 393 -10.50 13.66 53.20
CA ALA A 393 -10.68 14.36 54.47
C ALA A 393 -11.12 13.39 55.60
N SER A 394 -11.91 12.37 55.27
CA SER A 394 -12.34 11.33 56.23
C SER A 394 -11.18 10.40 56.64
N LEU A 395 -10.17 10.25 55.78
CA LEU A 395 -8.94 9.47 56.00
C LEU A 395 -7.81 10.26 56.70
N ALA A 396 -8.15 11.28 57.48
CA ALA A 396 -7.19 12.15 58.19
C ALA A 396 -6.20 12.89 57.27
N MET A 397 -6.57 13.12 56.01
CA MET A 397 -5.80 13.93 55.04
C MET A 397 -6.60 15.17 54.59
N PRO A 398 -7.04 16.07 55.50
CA PRO A 398 -7.98 17.16 55.19
C PRO A 398 -7.45 18.21 54.21
N HIS A 399 -6.13 18.28 54.05
CA HIS A 399 -5.46 19.21 53.15
C HIS A 399 -5.00 18.56 51.84
N ALA A 400 -5.25 17.26 51.66
CA ALA A 400 -4.97 16.61 50.40
C ALA A 400 -5.99 17.04 49.34
N ARG A 401 -5.53 17.15 48.09
CA ARG A 401 -6.36 17.47 46.93
C ARG A 401 -6.00 16.52 45.80
N VAL A 402 -7.02 15.98 45.16
CA VAL A 402 -6.89 15.21 43.91
C VAL A 402 -7.32 16.11 42.75
N SER A 403 -6.61 16.02 41.63
CA SER A 403 -6.99 16.65 40.37
C SER A 403 -6.55 15.79 39.20
N PHE A 404 -7.01 16.12 37.99
CA PHE A 404 -6.49 15.52 36.77
C PHE A 404 -5.82 16.56 35.89
N ALA A 405 -4.75 16.17 35.23
CA ALA A 405 -4.23 16.86 34.06
C ALA A 405 -4.65 16.10 32.81
N ILE A 406 -5.46 16.75 31.97
CA ILE A 406 -5.82 16.25 30.63
C ILE A 406 -4.99 17.05 29.64
N ARG A 407 -4.13 16.35 28.88
CA ARG A 407 -3.22 16.94 27.91
C ARG A 407 -3.46 16.37 26.53
N GLN A 408 -3.10 17.16 25.52
CA GLN A 408 -3.15 16.80 24.12
C GLN A 408 -1.81 17.15 23.49
N THR A 409 -1.36 16.34 22.55
CA THR A 409 -0.12 16.60 21.79
C THR A 409 -0.48 17.25 20.47
N GLU A 410 0.13 18.38 20.14
CA GLU A 410 -0.06 19.00 18.82
C GLU A 410 0.49 18.09 17.71
N ALA A 411 -0.24 17.99 16.62
CA ALA A 411 0.22 17.26 15.44
C ALA A 411 1.32 18.06 14.72
N ALA A 412 2.17 17.36 13.96
CA ALA A 412 3.24 18.00 13.18
C ALA A 412 2.69 18.90 12.07
N ASP A 413 1.51 18.57 11.55
CA ASP A 413 0.78 19.33 10.54
C ASP A 413 -0.75 19.08 10.66
N GLU A 414 -1.55 19.88 9.94
CA GLU A 414 -3.01 19.69 9.86
C GLU A 414 -3.38 18.36 9.18
N ALA A 415 -2.53 17.84 8.31
CA ALA A 415 -2.74 16.60 7.57
C ALA A 415 -2.50 15.32 8.39
N SER A 416 -1.95 15.43 9.60
CA SER A 416 -1.63 14.30 10.49
C SER A 416 -2.46 14.27 11.78
N GLY A 417 -3.25 15.31 12.07
CA GLY A 417 -4.07 15.42 13.29
C GLY A 417 -5.58 15.37 13.08
N ILE A 418 -6.33 15.59 14.15
CA ILE A 418 -7.75 15.96 14.11
C ILE A 418 -7.92 17.32 14.81
N ASP A 419 -8.98 18.04 14.48
CA ASP A 419 -9.24 19.34 15.10
C ASP A 419 -9.96 19.15 16.43
N ILE A 420 -9.34 19.64 17.51
CA ILE A 420 -9.97 19.70 18.85
C ILE A 420 -9.66 21.08 19.43
N GLY A 421 -10.72 21.84 19.72
CA GLY A 421 -10.62 23.21 20.23
C GLY A 421 -9.90 24.17 19.28
N GLY A 422 -9.99 23.97 17.97
CA GLY A 422 -9.32 24.80 16.95
C GLY A 422 -7.81 24.54 16.83
N ARG A 423 -7.33 23.39 17.31
CA ARG A 423 -5.94 22.95 17.21
C ARG A 423 -5.88 21.57 16.58
N SER A 424 -4.93 21.36 15.69
CA SER A 424 -4.60 20.03 15.15
C SER A 424 -3.83 19.22 16.19
N VAL A 425 -4.42 18.12 16.66
CA VAL A 425 -3.84 17.28 17.71
C VAL A 425 -3.65 15.83 17.24
N VAL A 426 -2.63 15.18 17.79
CA VAL A 426 -2.38 13.75 17.61
C VAL A 426 -3.52 12.96 18.22
N TYR A 427 -3.94 11.92 17.52
CA TYR A 427 -5.07 11.08 17.92
C TYR A 427 -4.73 9.61 17.82
N GLY A 428 -5.39 8.82 18.67
CA GLY A 428 -5.24 7.36 18.71
C GLY A 428 -6.58 6.67 18.94
N PRO A 429 -6.59 5.34 19.13
CA PRO A 429 -7.83 4.56 19.22
C PRO A 429 -8.75 4.93 20.40
N SER A 430 -8.27 5.70 21.38
CA SER A 430 -9.04 6.14 22.56
C SER A 430 -9.27 7.66 22.61
N GLY A 431 -9.07 8.38 21.50
CA GLY A 431 -9.13 9.84 21.43
C GLY A 431 -7.76 10.51 21.44
N ALA A 432 -7.73 11.81 21.70
CA ALA A 432 -6.52 12.65 21.74
C ALA A 432 -6.02 12.95 23.17
N ASP A 433 -6.75 12.51 24.20
CA ASP A 433 -6.48 12.87 25.58
C ASP A 433 -5.48 11.93 26.26
N GLU A 434 -4.43 12.51 26.81
CA GLU A 434 -3.59 11.93 27.84
C GLU A 434 -4.08 12.37 29.21
N VAL A 435 -4.56 11.41 30.00
CA VAL A 435 -5.12 11.66 31.34
C VAL A 435 -4.09 11.29 32.40
N GLU A 436 -3.74 12.25 33.25
CA GLU A 436 -2.87 12.04 34.41
C GLU A 436 -3.61 12.39 35.72
N LEU A 437 -3.70 11.45 36.67
CA LEU A 437 -4.22 11.69 38.02
C LEU A 437 -3.12 12.29 38.91
N LEU A 438 -3.41 13.42 39.54
CA LEU A 438 -2.49 14.18 40.38
C LEU A 438 -2.99 14.21 41.83
N LEU A 439 -2.07 14.06 42.78
CA LEU A 439 -2.33 14.18 44.22
C LEU A 439 -1.41 15.24 44.82
N ALA A 440 -2.01 16.28 45.42
CA ALA A 440 -1.32 17.23 46.27
C ALA A 440 -1.57 16.84 47.73
N PRO A 441 -0.59 16.25 48.46
CA PRO A 441 -0.82 15.68 49.80
C PRO A 441 -0.97 16.72 50.91
N HIS A 442 -0.48 17.96 50.71
CA HIS A 442 -0.58 19.05 51.67
C HIS A 442 -0.54 20.42 50.97
N PRO A 443 -0.91 21.53 51.64
CA PRO A 443 -0.85 22.87 51.07
C PRO A 443 0.62 23.23 50.79
N GLY A 444 0.91 23.76 49.61
CA GLY A 444 2.26 24.10 49.19
C GLY A 444 3.13 22.92 48.74
N ALA A 445 2.56 21.71 48.60
CA ALA A 445 3.24 20.64 47.87
C ALA A 445 3.56 21.13 46.44
N PRO A 446 4.78 20.88 45.92
CA PRO A 446 5.12 21.28 44.57
C PRO A 446 4.12 20.65 43.60
N ALA A 447 3.61 21.45 42.66
CA ALA A 447 2.87 20.90 41.53
C ALA A 447 3.72 19.77 40.92
N PRO A 448 3.16 18.57 40.70
CA PRO A 448 3.92 17.47 40.14
C PRO A 448 4.62 17.97 38.87
N ALA A 449 5.95 17.85 38.86
CA ALA A 449 6.79 18.45 37.84
C ALA A 449 6.31 18.06 36.45
N ASP A 450 6.21 19.07 35.58
CA ASP A 450 5.96 18.92 34.16
C ASP A 450 6.99 17.92 33.60
N ARG A 451 6.57 16.67 33.35
CA ARG A 451 7.45 15.61 32.83
C ARG A 451 7.79 15.81 31.34
N GLN A 452 7.58 17.01 30.80
CA GLN A 452 8.10 17.42 29.50
C GLN A 452 9.61 17.68 29.61
N GLY A 453 10.42 16.71 29.21
CA GLY A 453 11.86 16.94 29.08
C GLY A 453 12.75 15.70 29.03
N ARG A 454 12.21 14.49 29.22
CA ARG A 454 12.99 13.25 29.08
C ARG A 454 12.28 12.22 28.20
N VAL A 455 12.09 12.56 26.94
CA VAL A 455 12.11 11.57 25.86
C VAL A 455 13.43 11.77 25.14
N GLY A 456 14.23 10.70 25.12
CA GLY A 456 15.65 10.73 24.76
C GLY A 456 15.93 11.16 23.32
N ARG A 457 17.12 11.76 23.17
CA ARG A 457 17.96 11.53 22.00
C ARG A 457 18.42 10.07 21.96
#